data_AF-A0A2S2NBG3-F1
#
_entry.id   AF-A0A2S2NBG3-F1
#
_cell.length_a   1.000
_cell.length_b   1.000
_cell.length_c   1.000
_cell.angle_alpha   90.00
_cell.angle_beta   90.00
_cell.angle_gamma   90.00
#
_symmetry.space_group_name_H-M   'P 1'
#
loop_
_entity.id
_entity.type
_entity.pdbx_description
1 polymer ?
#
loop_
_entity_poly.entity_id
_entity_poly.type
_entity_poly.pdbx_seq_one_letter_code
_entity_poly.pdbx_strand_id
1 'polypeptide(L)'
;SRKIQQPEMEAATQAIVVAETHKFVIMDFEFSMVDRTSMVVISGAISNSLDRFKIRKLEGRPLLLPVNEEPRPMKDRELQVAIKEIKRVFRCKTELRDACLDQLNKSLNTTRNNLTPGYIE
;
A
#
# COMPACT_ATOMS: atom_id res chain seq x y z
N SER A 1 -4.65 -3.51 66.94
CA SER A 1 -4.95 -3.79 65.53
C SER A 1 -5.89 -2.75 64.93
N ARG A 2 -5.34 -1.74 64.24
CA ARG A 2 -6.01 -0.99 63.17
C ARG A 2 -4.92 -0.70 62.13
N LYS A 3 -5.02 -1.37 60.98
CA LYS A 3 -4.05 -1.31 59.90
C LYS A 3 -4.08 0.08 59.27
N ILE A 4 -2.90 0.66 59.11
CA ILE A 4 -2.65 1.84 58.29
C ILE A 4 -2.69 1.37 56.84
N GLN A 5 -3.65 1.83 56.06
CA GLN A 5 -3.71 1.59 54.62
C GLN A 5 -2.76 2.60 53.96
N GLN A 6 -1.58 2.15 53.54
CA GLN A 6 -0.74 2.86 52.57
C GLN A 6 -1.33 2.60 51.17
N PRO A 7 -1.35 3.59 50.26
CA PRO A 7 -1.66 3.33 48.87
C PRO A 7 -0.42 2.73 48.20
N GLU A 8 -0.53 1.49 47.73
CA GLU A 8 0.48 0.87 46.89
C GLU A 8 0.52 1.63 45.55
N MET A 9 1.65 2.29 45.33
CA MET A 9 2.00 2.95 44.09
C MET A 9 2.49 1.87 43.12
N GLU A 10 1.57 1.27 42.37
CA GLU A 10 1.92 0.28 41.36
C GLU A 10 2.49 1.00 40.13
N ALA A 11 3.81 0.95 40.01
CA ALA A 11 4.57 1.53 38.93
C ALA A 11 4.39 0.72 37.64
N ALA A 12 3.89 1.40 36.62
CA ALA A 12 4.23 1.27 35.20
C ALA A 12 4.59 -0.13 34.66
N THR A 13 3.71 -0.67 33.82
CA THR A 13 4.16 -1.21 32.53
C THR A 13 3.31 -0.56 31.45
N GLN A 14 3.71 0.64 31.02
CA GLN A 14 3.34 1.09 29.69
C GLN A 14 3.95 0.07 28.74
N ALA A 15 3.12 -0.82 28.21
CA ALA A 15 3.45 -1.56 27.02
C ALA A 15 3.78 -0.52 25.96
N ILE A 16 5.07 -0.30 25.72
CA ILE A 16 5.52 0.33 24.50
C ILE A 16 5.03 -0.63 23.42
N VAL A 17 3.85 -0.35 22.88
CA VAL A 17 3.47 -0.86 21.58
C VAL A 17 4.52 -0.24 20.66
N VAL A 18 5.60 -0.99 20.42
CA VAL A 18 6.58 -0.64 19.42
C VAL A 18 5.78 -0.67 18.13
N ALA A 19 5.36 0.51 17.68
CA ALA A 19 4.66 0.66 16.42
C ALA A 19 5.46 -0.09 15.36
N GLU A 20 4.85 -1.10 14.75
CA GLU A 20 5.51 -1.90 13.74
C GLU A 20 5.80 -1.02 12.52
N THR A 21 6.96 -0.36 12.49
CA THR A 21 7.31 0.54 11.40
C THR A 21 7.76 -0.29 10.21
N HIS A 22 6.79 -0.67 9.37
CA HIS A 22 7.06 -1.15 8.03
C HIS A 22 7.66 0.00 7.23
N LYS A 23 8.79 -0.25 6.55
CA LYS A 23 9.39 0.73 5.64
C LYS A 23 8.93 0.40 4.23
N PHE A 24 8.04 1.22 3.69
CA PHE A 24 7.53 1.09 2.33
C PHE A 24 8.25 2.08 1.42
N VAL A 25 8.57 1.64 0.20
CA VAL A 25 8.85 2.54 -0.91
C VAL A 25 7.63 2.47 -1.82
N ILE A 26 6.81 3.51 -1.79
CA ILE A 26 5.68 3.68 -2.72
C ILE A 26 6.23 4.46 -3.91
N MET A 27 6.30 3.81 -5.08
CA MET A 27 6.53 4.52 -6.33
C MET A 27 5.16 4.93 -6.88
N ASP A 28 4.89 6.23 -6.83
CA ASP A 28 3.67 6.82 -7.34
C ASP A 28 3.77 7.08 -8.85
N PHE A 29 2.68 6.80 -9.55
CA PHE A 29 2.49 7.19 -10.94
C PHE A 29 1.18 7.96 -11.03
N GLU A 30 1.27 9.30 -10.98
CA GLU A 30 0.11 10.15 -11.26
C GLU A 30 -0.28 10.06 -12.75
N PHE A 31 -1.29 9.26 -13.04
CA PHE A 31 -1.94 9.24 -14.34
C PHE A 31 -2.93 10.39 -14.40
N SER A 32 -2.45 11.56 -14.83
CA SER A 32 -3.30 12.76 -14.98
C SER A 32 -4.61 12.41 -15.71
N MET A 33 -5.75 12.64 -15.04
CA MET A 33 -7.16 12.45 -15.48
C MET A 33 -7.93 11.22 -14.95
N VAL A 34 -7.39 10.44 -14.01
CA VAL A 34 -8.23 9.67 -13.06
C VAL A 34 -8.34 10.50 -11.79
N ASP A 35 -9.41 11.30 -11.66
CA ASP A 35 -9.71 12.18 -10.51
C ASP A 35 -8.48 12.70 -9.77
N ARG A 36 -7.90 13.80 -10.30
CA ARG A 36 -6.73 14.66 -9.95
C ARG A 36 -5.90 14.45 -8.68
N THR A 37 -6.34 13.65 -7.71
CA THR A 37 -5.72 13.41 -6.42
C THR A 37 -5.71 11.93 -6.02
N SER A 38 -6.27 11.03 -6.82
CA SER A 38 -6.31 9.58 -6.50
C SER A 38 -5.08 8.87 -7.04
N MET A 39 -4.38 8.13 -6.19
CA MET A 39 -3.21 7.35 -6.60
C MET A 39 -3.59 5.90 -6.91
N VAL A 40 -2.78 5.22 -7.72
CA VAL A 40 -2.94 3.80 -8.04
C VAL A 40 -1.68 3.03 -7.66
N VAL A 41 -1.83 2.01 -6.80
CA VAL A 41 -0.74 1.09 -6.44
C VAL A 41 -0.89 -0.19 -7.24
N ILE A 42 0.03 -0.41 -8.19
CA ILE A 42 0.05 -1.63 -9.02
C ILE A 42 0.86 -2.74 -8.35
N SER A 43 1.96 -2.39 -7.70
CA SER A 43 2.81 -3.32 -6.94
C SER A 43 3.65 -2.56 -5.93
N GLY A 44 4.11 -3.27 -4.90
CA GLY A 44 4.97 -2.69 -3.86
C GLY A 44 5.91 -3.73 -3.27
N ALA A 45 6.80 -3.29 -2.40
CA ALA A 45 7.65 -4.17 -1.61
C ALA A 45 7.62 -3.71 -0.16
N ILE A 46 7.46 -4.66 0.74
CA ILE A 46 7.39 -4.42 2.19
C ILE A 46 8.52 -5.17 2.87
N SER A 47 8.99 -4.61 3.98
CA SER A 47 9.97 -5.24 4.84
C SER A 47 9.67 -4.86 6.29
N ASN A 48 9.74 -5.84 7.18
CA ASN A 48 9.51 -5.67 8.61
C ASN A 48 10.78 -6.07 9.39
N SER A 49 11.10 -5.28 10.42
CA SER A 49 12.17 -5.56 11.38
C SER A 49 12.01 -6.91 12.07
N LEU A 50 10.77 -7.36 12.33
CA LEU A 50 10.47 -8.65 12.96
C LEU A 50 10.85 -9.85 12.07
N ASP A 51 10.83 -9.67 10.75
CA ASP A 51 11.20 -10.70 9.77
C ASP A 51 12.63 -10.48 9.25
N ARG A 52 13.54 -9.92 10.08
CA ARG A 52 14.94 -9.65 9.74
C ARG A 52 15.11 -8.86 8.42
N PHE A 53 14.22 -7.91 8.18
CA PHE A 53 14.19 -7.12 6.96
C PHE A 53 13.96 -7.91 5.66
N LYS A 54 13.37 -9.10 5.72
CA LYS A 54 13.00 -9.88 4.53
C LYS A 54 12.05 -9.08 3.65
N ILE A 55 12.48 -8.83 2.41
CA ILE A 55 11.68 -8.12 1.42
C ILE A 55 10.61 -9.07 0.88
N ARG A 56 9.35 -8.63 0.97
CA ARG A 56 8.19 -9.32 0.38
C ARG A 56 7.56 -8.42 -0.67
N LYS A 57 7.36 -8.95 -1.87
CA LYS A 57 6.64 -8.26 -2.94
C LYS A 57 5.14 -8.32 -2.67
N LEU A 58 4.46 -7.18 -2.82
CA LEU A 58 3.02 -7.08 -2.86
C LEU A 58 2.54 -7.27 -4.29
N GLU A 59 1.65 -8.24 -4.45
CA GLU A 59 1.10 -8.69 -5.70
C GLU A 59 -0.41 -8.89 -5.50
N GLY A 60 -1.17 -8.59 -6.54
CA GLY A 60 -2.61 -8.69 -6.53
C GLY A 60 -3.21 -7.61 -7.40
N ARG A 61 -4.54 -7.53 -7.40
CA ARG A 61 -5.25 -6.50 -8.16
C ARG A 61 -4.81 -5.10 -7.67
N PRO A 62 -4.54 -4.14 -8.58
CA PRO A 62 -4.11 -2.81 -8.18
C PRO A 62 -5.10 -2.15 -7.22
N LEU A 63 -4.58 -1.38 -6.28
CA LEU A 63 -5.38 -0.61 -5.32
C LEU A 63 -5.55 0.83 -5.81
N LEU A 64 -6.78 1.31 -5.73
CA LEU A 64 -7.12 2.72 -5.83
C LEU A 64 -6.99 3.34 -4.45
N LEU A 65 -6.26 4.46 -4.36
CA LEU A 65 -6.07 5.27 -3.16
C LEU A 65 -6.76 6.62 -3.34
N PRO A 66 -8.08 6.68 -3.13
CA PRO A 66 -8.83 7.93 -3.14
C PRO A 66 -8.48 8.79 -1.92
N VAL A 67 -8.55 10.11 -2.04
CA VAL A 67 -8.18 11.05 -0.95
C VAL A 67 -9.16 11.04 0.23
N ASN A 68 -10.44 10.80 -0.04
CA ASN A 68 -11.53 10.94 0.93
C ASN A 68 -12.28 9.63 1.18
N GLU A 69 -11.73 8.51 0.72
CA GLU A 69 -12.32 7.19 0.87
C GLU A 69 -11.22 6.19 1.26
N GLU A 70 -11.65 5.02 1.74
CA GLU A 70 -10.73 3.94 2.09
C GLU A 70 -10.03 3.36 0.85
N PRO A 71 -8.74 2.98 0.94
CA PRO A 71 -8.05 2.22 -0.09
C PRO A 71 -8.83 0.95 -0.48
N ARG A 72 -8.96 0.69 -1.78
CA ARG A 72 -9.69 -0.49 -2.26
C ARG A 72 -9.16 -1.03 -3.58
N PRO A 73 -9.39 -2.32 -3.91
CA PRO A 73 -9.09 -2.83 -5.24
C PRO A 73 -9.80 -2.03 -6.33
N MET A 74 -9.09 -1.78 -7.43
CA MET A 74 -9.65 -1.15 -8.61
C MET A 74 -10.72 -2.03 -9.26
N LYS A 75 -11.79 -1.41 -9.75
CA LYS A 75 -12.82 -2.07 -10.58
C LYS A 75 -12.34 -2.20 -12.02
N ASP A 76 -12.94 -3.09 -12.80
CA ASP A 76 -12.53 -3.31 -14.20
C ASP A 76 -12.63 -2.05 -15.05
N ARG A 77 -13.67 -1.25 -14.84
CA ARG A 77 -13.82 0.05 -15.53
C ARG A 77 -12.65 0.99 -15.21
N GLU A 78 -12.22 1.05 -13.96
CA GLU A 78 -11.11 1.91 -13.50
C GLU A 78 -9.79 1.41 -14.09
N LEU A 79 -9.57 0.10 -14.15
CA LEU A 79 -8.41 -0.50 -14.79
C LEU A 79 -8.33 -0.16 -16.29
N GLN A 80 -9.46 -0.23 -17.00
CA GLN A 80 -9.51 0.15 -18.41
C GLN A 80 -9.19 1.63 -18.62
N VAL A 81 -9.61 2.50 -17.71
CA VAL A 81 -9.23 3.92 -17.75
C VAL A 81 -7.73 4.06 -17.50
N ALA A 82 -7.16 3.43 -16.47
CA ALA A 82 -5.73 3.49 -16.19
C ALA A 82 -4.88 3.01 -17.38
N ILE A 83 -5.27 1.93 -18.06
CA ILE A 83 -4.59 1.45 -19.27
C ILE A 83 -4.59 2.51 -20.38
N LYS A 84 -5.73 3.18 -20.61
CA LYS A 84 -5.83 4.26 -21.59
C LYS A 84 -4.95 5.44 -21.21
N GLU A 85 -4.93 5.80 -19.93
CA GLU A 85 -4.14 6.90 -19.41
C GLU A 85 -2.63 6.62 -19.47
N ILE A 86 -2.17 5.42 -19.11
CA ILE A 86 -0.78 4.96 -19.31
C ILE A 86 -0.36 5.16 -20.76
N LYS A 87 -1.18 4.69 -21.71
CA LYS A 87 -0.91 4.83 -23.15
C LYS A 87 -0.89 6.29 -23.60
N ARG A 88 -1.73 7.13 -23.02
CA ARG A 88 -1.85 8.55 -23.36
C ARG A 88 -0.66 9.36 -22.83
N VAL A 89 -0.32 9.19 -21.55
CA VAL A 89 0.78 9.89 -20.86
C VAL A 89 2.13 9.49 -21.45
N PHE A 90 2.36 8.20 -21.66
CA PHE A 90 3.62 7.67 -22.21
C PHE A 90 3.57 7.45 -23.72
N ARG A 91 2.77 8.22 -24.46
CA ARG A 91 2.57 8.07 -25.91
C ARG A 91 3.87 7.96 -26.69
N CYS A 92 4.85 8.82 -26.37
CA CYS A 92 6.14 8.88 -27.05
C CYS A 92 7.29 8.20 -26.28
N LYS A 93 7.02 7.67 -25.08
CA LYS A 93 8.02 7.02 -24.22
C LYS A 93 7.70 5.53 -24.13
N THR A 94 7.90 4.81 -25.23
CA THR A 94 7.46 3.42 -25.41
C THR A 94 8.01 2.48 -24.36
N GLU A 95 9.27 2.62 -23.97
CA GLU A 95 9.90 1.79 -22.93
C GLU A 95 9.18 1.92 -21.58
N LEU A 96 8.90 3.15 -21.14
CA LEU A 96 8.17 3.41 -19.89
C LEU A 96 6.73 2.93 -19.97
N ARG A 97 6.06 3.17 -21.11
CA ARG A 97 4.70 2.71 -21.36
C ARG A 97 4.61 1.19 -21.23
N ASP A 98 5.49 0.48 -21.92
CA ASP A 98 5.44 -0.97 -22.01
C ASP A 98 5.83 -1.60 -20.66
N ALA A 99 6.79 -1.02 -19.94
CA ALA A 99 7.10 -1.40 -18.56
C ALA A 99 5.90 -1.23 -17.61
N CYS A 100 5.19 -0.10 -17.69
CA CYS A 100 3.99 0.14 -16.86
C CYS A 100 2.87 -0.86 -17.18
N LEU A 101 2.60 -1.10 -18.47
CA LEU A 101 1.57 -2.06 -18.91
C LEU A 101 1.93 -3.50 -18.55
N ASP A 102 3.21 -3.88 -18.67
CA ASP A 102 3.70 -5.20 -18.27
C ASP A 102 3.55 -5.40 -16.75
N GLN A 103 3.90 -4.42 -15.92
CA GLN A 103 3.68 -4.50 -14.48
C GLN A 103 2.20 -4.60 -14.12
N LEU A 104 1.34 -3.80 -14.77
CA LEU A 104 -0.11 -3.89 -14.57
C LEU A 104 -0.63 -5.27 -14.95
N ASN A 105 -0.18 -5.82 -16.08
CA ASN A 105 -0.58 -7.15 -16.53
C ASN A 105 -0.10 -8.25 -15.56
N LYS A 106 1.14 -8.15 -15.05
CA LYS A 106 1.66 -9.08 -14.02
C LYS A 106 0.84 -9.02 -12.74
N SER A 107 0.44 -7.82 -12.31
CA SER A 107 -0.44 -7.60 -11.16
C SER A 107 -1.83 -8.21 -11.34
N LEU A 108 -2.37 -8.22 -12.57
CA LEU A 108 -3.69 -8.82 -12.84
C LEU A 108 -3.66 -10.35 -12.98
N ASN A 109 -2.52 -10.92 -13.39
CA ASN A 109 -2.38 -12.36 -13.65
C ASN A 109 -1.64 -13.13 -12.55
N THR A 110 -1.23 -12.46 -11.48
CA THR A 110 -0.59 -13.14 -10.35
C THR A 110 -1.57 -14.05 -9.62
N THR A 111 -1.07 -15.19 -9.14
CA THR A 111 -1.81 -16.09 -8.24
C THR A 111 -1.74 -15.65 -6.79
N ARG A 112 -0.88 -14.67 -6.47
CA ARG A 112 -0.73 -14.10 -5.14
C ARG A 112 -1.60 -12.87 -4.99
N ASN A 113 -2.41 -12.83 -3.93
CA ASN A 113 -3.24 -11.69 -3.60
C ASN A 113 -2.91 -11.21 -2.18
N ASN A 114 -1.75 -10.59 -2.03
CA ASN A 114 -1.28 -9.99 -0.77
C ASN A 114 -1.15 -8.47 -0.85
N LEU A 115 -1.47 -7.84 -2.00
CA LEU A 115 -1.66 -6.40 -2.11
C LEU A 115 -3.07 -6.04 -1.60
N THR A 116 -3.20 -5.81 -0.30
CA THR A 116 -4.46 -5.47 0.35
C THR A 116 -4.41 -4.07 0.99
N PRO A 117 -5.57 -3.41 1.17
CA PRO A 117 -5.67 -2.11 1.83
C PRO A 117 -4.98 -2.04 3.21
N GLY A 118 -5.00 -3.13 3.98
CA GLY A 118 -4.44 -3.15 5.34
C GLY A 118 -2.91 -2.96 5.45
N TYR A 119 -2.19 -2.87 4.33
CA TYR A 119 -0.77 -2.47 4.33
C TYR A 119 -0.57 -0.95 4.18
N ILE A 120 -1.65 -0.18 3.98
CA ILE A 120 -1.63 1.26 3.70
C ILE A 120 -2.03 2.09 4.92
N GLU A 121 -2.57 1.46 5.97
CA GLU A 121 -2.89 2.09 7.27
C GLU A 121 -1.65 2.54 8.05
#